data_AF-A0AAD7EHE1-F1
#
_entry.id   AF-A0AAD7EHE1-F1
#
_cell.length_a   1.000
_cell.length_b   1.000
_cell.length_c   1.000
_cell.angle_alpha   90.00
_cell.angle_beta   90.00
_cell.angle_gamma   90.00
#
_symmetry.space_group_name_H-M   'P 1'
#
loop_
_entity.id
_entity.type
_entity.pdbx_description
1 polymer ?
#
loop_
_entity_poly.entity_id
_entity_poly.type
_entity_poly.pdbx_seq_one_letter_code
_entity_poly.pdbx_strand_id
1 'polypeptide(L)'
;MAPAKPTVKAAPKKANAKLSELDILIEKHAKATKLLADAKAENAKHPFILCPLLSLEEYEDEDIAAPPKKKARAKAAPIPDTFEDDAMAGFIGADRVIASGDASSSPVPVVSDEEEDEEADNDLPVLIDTEDMVIEEPAGKPIASRKAAYRKVSRVTQSTFSPASARLANAGRFVVHVNIATGDGFPADHADFSWKAVSEAAAASAATELADRFAMAEKSEEHRGQLINYAWGGAAQLRGEIKTLCKAAVDLYGIPRNFTQAEIVGHVKFLNGKKGIFKYGGIDLAKQTYDVHQPFGAPFYPVVMRKQWFDNLKAEGVRTSAFERYIDSPVPTLTIITGATENSLKEWATGVRIQIKFTEEEFAPRYHHHRAALLTLQTRSPTWFGNFQRELYSQIVSTSNFAHLKRIISPPDGDELDGVDFDALEASVTAQTTPDAVPDAPSTTVTDA
;
A
#
# COMPACT_ATOMS: atom_id res chain seq x y z
N MET A 1 -17.85 41.42 -75.17
CA MET A 1 -17.53 41.21 -73.75
C MET A 1 -18.29 39.98 -73.27
N ALA A 2 -17.60 38.89 -72.97
CA ALA A 2 -18.16 37.68 -72.37
C ALA A 2 -17.33 37.34 -71.12
N PRO A 3 -17.93 37.14 -69.94
CA PRO A 3 -17.19 36.92 -68.71
C PRO A 3 -16.72 35.46 -68.58
N ALA A 4 -15.45 35.30 -68.23
CA ALA A 4 -14.82 34.01 -67.97
C ALA A 4 -15.35 33.39 -66.67
N LYS A 5 -15.70 32.09 -66.72
CA LYS A 5 -16.14 31.29 -65.58
C LYS A 5 -14.98 31.02 -64.59
N PRO A 6 -15.22 31.11 -63.27
CA PRO A 6 -14.21 30.74 -62.28
C PRO A 6 -14.14 29.21 -62.13
N THR A 7 -12.91 28.70 -62.15
CA THR A 7 -12.55 27.30 -61.91
C THR A 7 -12.56 26.97 -60.42
N VAL A 8 -13.43 26.04 -60.01
CA VAL A 8 -13.51 25.51 -58.65
C VAL A 8 -12.34 24.53 -58.44
N LYS A 9 -11.40 24.89 -57.55
CA LYS A 9 -10.29 24.02 -57.14
C LYS A 9 -10.77 22.97 -56.13
N ALA A 10 -10.47 21.71 -56.43
CA ALA A 10 -10.78 20.54 -55.63
C ALA A 10 -10.04 20.53 -54.30
N ALA A 11 -10.77 20.31 -53.20
CA ALA A 11 -10.22 19.88 -51.92
C ALA A 11 -11.11 18.81 -51.29
N PRO A 12 -10.74 17.52 -51.41
CA PRO A 12 -11.08 16.56 -50.37
C PRO A 12 -9.95 15.51 -50.21
N LYS A 13 -8.92 15.82 -49.41
CA LYS A 13 -7.94 14.80 -48.99
C LYS A 13 -7.73 14.73 -47.47
N LYS A 14 -7.95 15.82 -46.73
CA LYS A 14 -7.74 15.86 -45.28
C LYS A 14 -8.89 15.27 -44.46
N ALA A 15 -10.11 15.19 -45.00
CA ALA A 15 -11.25 14.61 -44.30
C ALA A 15 -11.16 13.07 -44.22
N ASN A 16 -10.73 12.41 -45.31
CA ASN A 16 -10.63 10.95 -45.36
C ASN A 16 -9.54 10.38 -44.44
N ALA A 17 -8.45 11.12 -44.21
CA ALA A 17 -7.39 10.68 -43.28
C ALA A 17 -7.83 10.67 -41.81
N LYS A 18 -8.72 11.59 -41.42
CA LYS A 18 -9.25 11.65 -40.05
C LYS A 18 -10.29 10.56 -39.78
N LEU A 19 -11.06 10.18 -40.79
CA LEU A 19 -11.99 9.05 -40.71
C LEU A 19 -11.25 7.73 -40.49
N SER A 20 -10.16 7.49 -41.24
CA SER A 20 -9.35 6.27 -41.05
C SER A 20 -8.68 6.17 -39.67
N GLU A 21 -8.34 7.30 -39.05
CA GLU A 21 -7.72 7.31 -37.72
C GLU A 21 -8.74 7.01 -36.61
N LEU A 22 -9.99 7.46 -36.78
CA LEU A 22 -11.10 7.16 -35.87
C LEU A 22 -11.45 5.67 -35.91
N ASP A 23 -11.49 5.06 -37.09
CA ASP A 23 -11.79 3.64 -37.26
C ASP A 23 -10.76 2.74 -36.55
N ILE A 24 -9.47 3.10 -36.63
CA ILE A 24 -8.38 2.41 -35.92
C ILE A 24 -8.55 2.52 -34.39
N LEU A 25 -9.02 3.66 -33.89
CA LEU A 25 -9.27 3.90 -32.47
C LEU A 25 -10.46 3.08 -31.96
N ILE A 26 -11.53 2.98 -32.75
CA ILE A 26 -12.71 2.17 -32.43
C ILE A 26 -12.32 0.68 -32.37
N GLU A 27 -11.54 0.20 -33.33
CA GLU A 27 -11.06 -1.19 -33.34
C GLU A 27 -10.18 -1.52 -32.13
N LYS A 28 -9.27 -0.62 -31.76
CA LYS A 28 -8.43 -0.76 -30.56
C LYS A 28 -9.27 -0.81 -29.28
N HIS A 29 -10.28 0.04 -29.16
CA HIS A 29 -11.17 0.06 -28.00
C HIS A 29 -11.99 -1.22 -27.89
N ALA A 30 -12.53 -1.71 -29.01
CA ALA A 30 -13.26 -2.98 -29.06
C ALA A 30 -12.36 -4.16 -28.62
N LYS A 31 -11.10 -4.20 -29.09
CA LYS A 31 -10.14 -5.23 -28.71
C LYS A 31 -9.78 -5.16 -27.22
N ALA A 32 -9.57 -3.97 -26.67
CA ALA A 32 -9.30 -3.79 -25.24
C ALA A 32 -10.50 -4.20 -24.36
N THR A 33 -11.72 -3.87 -24.79
CA THR A 33 -12.95 -4.24 -24.07
C THR A 33 -13.15 -5.76 -24.06
N LYS A 34 -12.86 -6.43 -25.19
CA LYS A 34 -12.90 -7.88 -25.28
C LYS A 34 -11.86 -8.54 -24.36
N LEU A 35 -10.60 -8.08 -24.37
CA LEU A 35 -9.56 -8.59 -23.47
C LEU A 35 -9.93 -8.41 -21.99
N LEU A 36 -10.58 -7.29 -21.63
CA LEU A 36 -11.06 -7.08 -20.27
C LEU A 36 -12.22 -8.03 -19.91
N ALA A 37 -13.12 -8.31 -20.85
CA ALA A 37 -14.22 -9.27 -20.65
C ALA A 37 -13.69 -10.71 -20.52
N ASP A 38 -12.72 -11.08 -21.35
CA ASP A 38 -12.06 -12.40 -21.32
C ASP A 38 -11.28 -12.57 -20.01
N ALA A 39 -10.53 -11.55 -19.56
CA ALA A 39 -9.84 -11.58 -18.27
C ALA A 39 -10.82 -11.66 -17.08
N LYS A 40 -11.98 -10.99 -17.15
CA LYS A 40 -13.04 -11.14 -16.14
C LYS A 40 -13.66 -12.53 -16.14
N ALA A 41 -13.86 -13.13 -17.31
CA ALA A 41 -14.38 -14.48 -17.44
C ALA A 41 -13.37 -15.54 -16.97
N GLU A 42 -12.07 -15.32 -17.19
CA GLU A 42 -10.99 -16.19 -16.70
C GLU A 42 -10.83 -16.09 -15.18
N ASN A 43 -10.90 -14.89 -14.60
CA ASN A 43 -10.96 -14.67 -13.15
C ASN A 43 -12.24 -15.26 -12.51
N ALA A 44 -13.33 -15.43 -13.28
CA ALA A 44 -14.54 -16.11 -12.82
C ALA A 44 -14.46 -17.65 -12.89
N LYS A 45 -13.55 -18.19 -13.71
CA LYS A 45 -13.29 -19.65 -13.82
C LYS A 45 -12.31 -20.14 -12.75
N HIS A 46 -11.41 -19.26 -12.35
CA HIS A 46 -10.59 -19.41 -11.16
C HIS A 46 -11.02 -18.33 -10.17
N PRO A 47 -12.22 -18.42 -9.55
CA PRO A 47 -12.46 -17.60 -8.38
C PRO A 47 -11.30 -17.96 -7.46
N PHE A 48 -10.43 -16.98 -7.16
CA PHE A 48 -9.41 -17.12 -6.13
C PHE A 48 -10.07 -17.95 -5.03
N ILE A 49 -9.57 -19.17 -4.82
CA ILE A 49 -10.11 -20.04 -3.81
C ILE A 49 -9.96 -19.21 -2.55
N LEU A 50 -11.07 -18.65 -2.08
CA LEU A 50 -11.15 -18.00 -0.80
C LEU A 50 -10.84 -19.13 0.15
N CYS A 51 -9.56 -19.26 0.48
CA CYS A 51 -9.10 -20.13 1.54
C CYS A 51 -10.00 -19.75 2.72
N PRO A 52 -10.83 -20.68 3.24
CA PRO A 52 -11.73 -20.37 4.33
C PRO A 52 -10.88 -19.69 5.39
N LEU A 53 -11.25 -18.46 5.78
CA LEU A 53 -10.64 -17.82 6.94
C LEU A 53 -10.77 -18.82 8.08
N LEU A 54 -9.66 -19.50 8.40
CA LEU A 54 -9.57 -20.39 9.54
C LEU A 54 -10.14 -19.64 10.73
N SER A 55 -10.93 -20.38 11.52
CA SER A 55 -11.95 -19.84 12.41
C SER A 55 -11.51 -18.55 13.11
N LEU A 56 -12.39 -17.55 13.08
CA LEU A 56 -12.35 -16.36 13.93
C LEU A 56 -12.31 -16.69 15.45
N GLU A 57 -12.17 -17.95 15.84
CA GLU A 57 -11.96 -18.41 17.21
C GLU A 57 -10.55 -18.04 17.73
N GLU A 58 -9.56 -17.79 16.86
CA GLU A 58 -8.27 -17.21 17.30
C GLU A 58 -8.37 -15.73 17.73
N TYR A 59 -9.56 -15.14 17.61
CA TYR A 59 -9.89 -13.81 18.15
C TYR A 59 -10.50 -13.87 19.56
N GLU A 60 -10.53 -15.04 20.21
CA GLU A 60 -10.93 -15.13 21.61
C GLU A 60 -9.89 -14.46 22.52
N ASP A 61 -10.38 -13.48 23.27
CA ASP A 61 -9.67 -12.64 24.21
C ASP A 61 -8.85 -13.48 25.22
N GLU A 62 -7.52 -13.39 25.17
CA GLU A 62 -6.76 -13.48 26.42
C GLU A 62 -7.09 -12.20 27.20
N ASP A 63 -7.82 -12.39 28.31
CA ASP A 63 -8.20 -11.38 29.30
C ASP A 63 -7.16 -10.26 29.41
N ILE A 64 -7.48 -9.09 28.82
CA ILE A 64 -6.85 -7.84 29.20
C ILE A 64 -7.32 -7.55 30.62
N ALA A 65 -6.59 -8.12 31.60
CA ALA A 65 -6.72 -7.77 32.99
C ALA A 65 -6.63 -6.24 33.09
N ALA A 66 -7.73 -5.62 33.55
CA ALA A 66 -7.81 -4.18 33.71
C ALA A 66 -6.56 -3.67 34.46
N PRO A 67 -5.86 -2.65 33.95
CA PRO A 67 -4.67 -2.13 34.61
C PRO A 67 -5.03 -1.70 36.04
N PRO A 68 -4.17 -2.01 37.04
CA PRO A 68 -4.44 -1.64 38.41
C PRO A 68 -4.60 -0.13 38.51
N LYS A 69 -5.72 0.31 39.08
CA LYS A 69 -6.05 1.73 39.32
C LYS A 69 -4.84 2.41 39.98
N LYS A 70 -4.19 3.34 39.26
CA LYS A 70 -3.14 4.20 39.80
C LYS A 70 -3.69 4.92 41.04
N LYS A 71 -3.20 4.55 42.23
CA LYS A 71 -3.48 5.29 43.46
C LYS A 71 -2.91 6.70 43.30
N ALA A 72 -3.75 7.70 43.58
CA ALA A 72 -3.37 9.10 43.56
C ALA A 72 -2.13 9.32 44.45
N ARG A 73 -1.05 9.83 43.83
CA ARG A 73 0.18 10.23 44.53
C ARG A 73 -0.12 11.51 45.29
N ALA A 74 -0.18 11.41 46.61
CA ALA A 74 -0.26 12.56 47.51
C ALA A 74 0.97 13.47 47.31
N LYS A 75 0.73 14.77 47.24
CA LYS A 75 1.76 15.81 47.26
C LYS A 75 2.52 15.74 48.59
N ALA A 76 3.81 15.40 48.53
CA ALA A 76 4.73 15.58 49.65
C ALA A 76 5.33 17.00 49.60
N ALA A 77 5.43 17.61 50.78
CA ALA A 77 5.96 18.94 51.05
C ALA A 77 7.49 19.02 50.86
N PRO A 78 8.09 20.22 50.76
CA PRO A 78 9.52 20.38 50.50
C PRO A 78 10.36 20.12 51.75
N ILE A 79 11.46 19.38 51.60
CA ILE A 79 12.48 19.17 52.65
C ILE A 79 13.63 20.17 52.39
N PRO A 80 14.14 20.84 53.43
CA PRO A 80 15.15 21.88 53.31
C PRO A 80 16.57 21.33 53.18
N ASP A 81 17.40 22.22 52.64
CA ASP A 81 18.83 22.18 52.46
C ASP A 81 19.57 22.17 53.82
N THR A 82 20.38 21.14 54.10
CA THR A 82 21.46 21.18 55.08
C THR A 82 22.60 20.27 54.66
N PHE A 83 23.73 20.92 54.38
CA PHE A 83 25.10 20.46 54.44
C PHE A 83 25.40 19.64 55.72
N GLU A 84 26.19 18.56 55.58
CA GLU A 84 27.33 18.25 56.46
C GLU A 84 28.19 17.14 55.83
N ASP A 85 29.47 17.45 55.69
CA ASP A 85 30.59 16.55 55.38
C ASP A 85 30.83 15.58 56.55
N ASP A 86 31.11 14.29 56.29
CA ASP A 86 32.37 13.68 56.77
C ASP A 86 32.57 12.21 56.33
N ALA A 87 33.81 11.97 55.90
CA ALA A 87 34.64 10.77 55.99
C ALA A 87 34.03 9.35 55.90
N MET A 88 34.51 8.57 54.92
CA MET A 88 35.30 7.38 55.23
C MET A 88 36.11 6.90 54.01
N ALA A 89 37.36 6.59 54.31
CA ALA A 89 38.45 6.28 53.41
C ALA A 89 38.52 4.79 53.03
N GLY A 90 39.23 4.54 51.93
CA GLY A 90 40.02 3.31 51.75
C GLY A 90 39.58 2.41 50.62
N PHE A 91 40.30 2.44 49.49
CA PHE A 91 41.35 1.45 49.23
C PHE A 91 42.06 1.76 47.90
N ILE A 92 43.35 1.44 47.89
CA ILE A 92 44.42 1.90 46.99
C ILE A 92 44.77 0.83 45.95
N GLY A 93 45.20 1.26 44.76
CA GLY A 93 46.05 0.53 43.81
C GLY A 93 45.68 0.84 42.36
N ALA A 94 46.20 1.89 41.69
CA ALA A 94 47.57 2.06 41.14
C ALA A 94 48.01 0.79 40.36
N ASP A 95 48.16 0.82 39.02
CA ASP A 95 49.25 1.52 38.33
C ASP A 95 48.93 2.14 36.96
N ARG A 96 49.15 3.46 36.95
CA ARG A 96 49.79 4.39 35.99
C ARG A 96 50.60 3.81 34.81
N VAL A 97 50.32 4.30 33.58
CA VAL A 97 51.34 4.84 32.65
C VAL A 97 50.75 6.03 31.88
N ILE A 98 51.58 7.07 31.77
CA ILE A 98 51.35 8.42 31.26
C ILE A 98 51.55 8.45 29.74
N ALA A 99 50.72 9.18 29.00
CA ALA A 99 51.16 9.95 27.83
C ALA A 99 50.18 11.10 27.53
N SER A 100 50.72 12.31 27.65
CA SER A 100 50.16 13.62 27.32
C SER A 100 50.03 13.85 25.82
N GLY A 101 49.02 14.62 25.39
CA GLY A 101 48.97 15.23 24.06
C GLY A 101 47.75 16.14 23.88
N ASP A 102 48.01 17.44 23.80
CA ASP A 102 47.10 18.55 23.54
C ASP A 102 46.11 18.36 22.38
N ALA A 103 44.88 18.87 22.53
CA ALA A 103 44.39 20.03 21.76
C ALA A 103 42.89 20.30 21.99
N SER A 104 42.59 21.47 22.57
CA SER A 104 41.55 22.41 22.13
C SER A 104 40.20 21.84 21.65
N SER A 105 39.19 21.81 22.52
CA SER A 105 37.77 21.85 22.12
C SER A 105 37.04 22.99 22.84
N SER A 106 36.38 23.83 22.05
CA SER A 106 35.39 24.80 22.51
C SER A 106 34.07 24.09 22.83
N PRO A 107 33.26 24.62 23.77
CA PRO A 107 32.12 23.90 24.31
C PRO A 107 30.92 23.93 23.33
N VAL A 108 30.45 22.74 22.98
CA VAL A 108 29.16 22.54 22.28
C VAL A 108 28.05 22.59 23.33
N PRO A 109 26.94 23.32 23.10
CA PRO A 109 25.84 23.35 24.06
C PRO A 109 25.12 21.99 24.07
N VAL A 110 25.01 21.44 25.28
CA VAL A 110 24.15 20.30 25.60
C VAL A 110 22.71 20.75 25.42
N VAL A 111 22.08 20.33 24.32
CA VAL A 111 20.64 20.41 24.14
C VAL A 111 20.06 19.15 24.78
N SER A 112 19.27 19.35 25.83
CA SER A 112 18.50 18.33 26.51
C SER A 112 17.40 17.81 25.58
N ASP A 113 17.46 16.52 25.27
CA ASP A 113 16.36 15.77 24.65
C ASP A 113 15.22 15.65 25.65
N GLU A 114 14.18 16.46 25.46
CA GLU A 114 12.85 16.21 26.02
C GLU A 114 12.12 15.25 25.07
N GLU A 115 11.94 14.01 25.51
CA GLU A 115 11.04 13.05 24.86
C GLU A 115 9.59 13.52 25.06
N GLU A 116 9.05 14.22 24.05
CA GLU A 116 7.60 14.44 23.93
C GLU A 116 6.94 13.20 23.29
N ASP A 117 6.30 12.40 24.15
CA ASP A 117 5.25 11.46 23.77
C ASP A 117 4.03 12.25 23.25
N GLU A 118 3.95 12.49 21.94
CA GLU A 118 2.72 12.99 21.31
C GLU A 118 1.90 11.85 20.71
N GLU A 119 0.80 11.52 21.40
CA GLU A 119 -0.32 10.80 20.81
C GLU A 119 -0.86 11.58 19.60
N ALA A 120 -0.95 10.91 18.45
CA ALA A 120 -1.40 11.50 17.20
C ALA A 120 -2.91 11.81 17.22
N ASP A 121 -3.29 12.94 17.81
CA ASP A 121 -4.61 13.55 17.64
C ASP A 121 -4.73 14.17 16.23
N ASN A 122 -5.08 13.34 15.25
CA ASN A 122 -5.59 13.81 13.96
C ASN A 122 -7.04 14.33 14.13
N ASP A 123 -7.12 15.56 14.64
CA ASP A 123 -8.37 16.29 14.88
C ASP A 123 -8.67 17.26 13.72
N LEU A 124 -9.21 16.74 12.63
CA LEU A 124 -10.05 17.53 11.71
C LEU A 124 -11.24 16.69 11.24
N PRO A 125 -12.48 17.22 11.31
CA PRO A 125 -13.64 16.56 10.72
C PRO A 125 -13.51 16.57 9.19
N VAL A 126 -13.66 15.39 8.58
CA VAL A 126 -13.84 15.23 7.14
C VAL A 126 -15.20 15.84 6.78
N LEU A 127 -15.18 17.00 6.13
CA LEU A 127 -16.34 17.56 5.45
C LEU A 127 -16.51 16.81 4.14
N ILE A 128 -17.57 16.02 4.03
CA ILE A 128 -18.06 15.49 2.75
C ILE A 128 -18.93 16.62 2.17
N ASP A 129 -18.37 17.40 1.24
CA ASP A 129 -19.14 18.33 0.43
C ASP A 129 -19.84 17.53 -0.67
N THR A 130 -21.13 17.26 -0.48
CA THR A 130 -22.02 16.94 -1.59
C THR A 130 -22.51 18.27 -2.16
N GLU A 131 -22.07 18.55 -3.39
CA GLU A 131 -22.49 19.70 -4.19
C GLU A 131 -24.01 19.73 -4.32
N ASP A 132 -24.63 20.87 -3.99
CA ASP A 132 -25.96 21.20 -4.48
C ASP A 132 -26.11 22.69 -4.77
N MET A 133 -26.52 22.93 -6.01
CA MET A 133 -27.44 23.96 -6.47
C MET A 133 -27.16 25.42 -6.10
N VAL A 134 -26.57 26.11 -7.08
CA VAL A 134 -26.66 27.56 -7.26
C VAL A 134 -28.13 27.96 -7.41
N ILE A 135 -28.69 28.58 -6.37
CA ILE A 135 -29.86 29.44 -6.44
C ILE A 135 -29.39 30.84 -6.06
N GLU A 136 -29.37 31.75 -7.05
CA GLU A 136 -29.19 33.17 -6.81
C GLU A 136 -30.42 33.72 -6.07
N GLU A 137 -30.21 34.39 -4.94
CA GLU A 137 -31.23 35.22 -4.30
C GLU A 137 -30.72 36.64 -4.00
N PRO A 138 -31.62 37.66 -4.06
CA PRO A 138 -31.26 39.07 -4.10
C PRO A 138 -31.03 39.70 -2.72
N ALA A 139 -30.31 40.82 -2.74
CA ALA A 139 -29.89 41.58 -1.57
C ALA A 139 -31.05 42.15 -0.72
N GLY A 140 -31.03 41.89 0.60
CA GLY A 140 -31.86 42.64 1.54
C GLY A 140 -31.89 42.15 3.00
N LYS A 141 -31.24 42.94 3.87
CA LYS A 141 -31.39 43.08 5.35
C LYS A 141 -30.53 42.19 6.28
N PRO A 142 -30.01 42.75 7.40
CA PRO A 142 -29.11 42.05 8.30
C PRO A 142 -29.89 41.12 9.24
N ILE A 143 -29.70 39.81 9.05
CA ILE A 143 -30.26 38.78 9.92
C ILE A 143 -29.27 38.55 11.07
N ALA A 144 -29.75 38.72 12.30
CA ALA A 144 -29.02 38.41 13.53
C ALA A 144 -28.42 36.99 13.46
N SER A 145 -27.14 36.87 13.77
CA SER A 145 -26.36 35.63 13.67
C SER A 145 -26.96 34.53 14.55
N ARG A 146 -27.83 33.69 13.98
CA ARG A 146 -28.08 32.35 14.51
C ARG A 146 -26.83 31.53 14.19
N LYS A 147 -25.94 31.40 15.17
CA LYS A 147 -24.93 30.34 15.17
C LYS A 147 -25.70 29.02 15.16
N ALA A 148 -25.94 28.48 13.97
CA ALA A 148 -26.41 27.11 13.83
C ALA A 148 -25.37 26.22 14.54
N ALA A 149 -25.80 25.54 15.58
CA ALA A 149 -24.97 24.56 16.26
C ALA A 149 -24.62 23.48 15.23
N TYR A 150 -23.41 23.55 14.68
CA TYR A 150 -22.86 22.49 13.84
C TYR A 150 -22.83 21.22 14.69
N ARG A 151 -23.78 20.31 14.42
CA ARG A 151 -23.85 19.02 15.07
C ARG A 151 -22.65 18.24 14.56
N LYS A 152 -21.57 18.18 15.35
CA LYS A 152 -20.40 17.33 15.05
C LYS A 152 -20.93 15.92 14.79
N VAL A 153 -20.81 15.43 13.57
CA VAL A 153 -21.09 14.03 13.25
C VAL A 153 -20.12 13.21 14.09
N SER A 154 -20.63 12.42 15.03
CA SER A 154 -19.80 11.60 15.91
C SER A 154 -19.06 10.56 15.07
N ARG A 155 -17.73 10.52 15.18
CA ARG A 155 -16.88 9.50 14.54
C ARG A 155 -17.38 8.11 14.95
N VAL A 156 -17.59 7.21 13.99
CA VAL A 156 -17.99 5.83 14.28
C VAL A 156 -16.80 5.11 14.89
N THR A 157 -16.92 4.72 16.16
CA THR A 157 -15.93 3.93 16.89
C THR A 157 -16.47 2.54 17.17
N GLN A 158 -15.62 1.62 17.64
CA GLN A 158 -16.03 0.26 18.00
C GLN A 158 -17.16 0.24 19.04
N SER A 159 -17.18 1.21 19.96
CA SER A 159 -18.24 1.36 20.98
C SER A 159 -19.61 1.74 20.42
N THR A 160 -19.70 2.10 19.13
CA THR A 160 -20.98 2.34 18.44
C THR A 160 -21.75 1.04 18.22
N PHE A 161 -21.05 -0.10 18.21
CA PHE A 161 -21.61 -1.39 17.89
C PHE A 161 -21.91 -2.22 19.14
N SER A 162 -22.92 -3.08 19.05
CA SER A 162 -23.06 -4.19 20.01
C SER A 162 -21.84 -5.12 19.94
N PRO A 163 -21.51 -5.91 20.97
CA PRO A 163 -20.35 -6.82 20.93
C PRO A 163 -20.33 -7.73 19.70
N ALA A 164 -21.49 -8.26 19.30
CA ALA A 164 -21.60 -9.11 18.12
C ALA A 164 -21.41 -8.34 16.79
N SER A 165 -22.01 -7.15 16.66
CA SER A 165 -21.80 -6.28 15.50
C SER A 165 -20.35 -5.77 15.43
N ALA A 166 -19.70 -5.56 16.57
CA ALA A 166 -18.30 -5.14 16.65
C ALA A 166 -17.35 -6.22 16.09
N ARG A 167 -17.66 -7.51 16.32
CA ARG A 167 -16.91 -8.62 15.70
C ARG A 167 -16.98 -8.56 14.17
N LEU A 168 -18.18 -8.39 13.61
CA LEU A 168 -18.36 -8.21 12.17
C LEU A 168 -17.62 -6.95 11.65
N ALA A 169 -17.72 -5.84 12.38
CA ALA A 169 -17.07 -4.59 12.03
C ALA A 169 -15.53 -4.71 12.00
N ASN A 170 -14.95 -5.39 13.00
CA ASN A 170 -13.50 -5.64 13.08
C ASN A 170 -13.04 -6.60 11.98
N ALA A 171 -13.79 -7.67 11.71
CA ALA A 171 -13.50 -8.60 10.62
C ALA A 171 -13.56 -7.89 9.25
N GLY A 172 -14.59 -7.08 9.01
CA GLY A 172 -14.70 -6.25 7.80
C GLY A 172 -13.56 -5.24 7.66
N ARG A 173 -13.17 -4.57 8.76
CA ARG A 173 -12.01 -3.67 8.79
C ARG A 173 -10.71 -4.39 8.42
N PHE A 174 -10.50 -5.59 8.95
CA PHE A 174 -9.36 -6.43 8.60
C PHE A 174 -9.37 -6.81 7.11
N VAL A 175 -10.51 -7.21 6.55
CA VAL A 175 -10.61 -7.51 5.12
C VAL A 175 -10.36 -6.27 4.26
N VAL A 176 -10.84 -5.08 4.66
CA VAL A 176 -10.48 -3.81 3.99
C VAL A 176 -8.97 -3.61 4.01
N HIS A 177 -8.32 -3.82 5.16
CA HIS A 177 -6.87 -3.69 5.30
C HIS A 177 -6.13 -4.58 4.28
N VAL A 178 -6.48 -5.87 4.21
CA VAL A 178 -5.91 -6.82 3.24
C VAL A 178 -6.23 -6.42 1.80
N ASN A 179 -7.47 -6.00 1.50
CA ASN A 179 -7.90 -5.59 0.15
C ASN A 179 -7.18 -4.34 -0.34
N ILE A 180 -6.87 -3.39 0.54
CA ILE A 180 -6.07 -2.20 0.21
C ILE A 180 -4.64 -2.61 -0.13
N ALA A 181 -4.04 -3.49 0.69
CA ALA A 181 -2.67 -3.94 0.46
C ALA A 181 -2.51 -4.77 -0.82
N THR A 182 -3.45 -5.68 -1.09
CA THR A 182 -3.30 -6.73 -2.13
C THR A 182 -4.14 -6.49 -3.38
N GLY A 183 -5.06 -5.53 -3.37
CA GLY A 183 -6.01 -5.27 -4.46
C GLY A 183 -5.87 -3.85 -5.04
N ASP A 184 -6.62 -2.92 -4.47
CA ASP A 184 -6.59 -1.51 -4.86
C ASP A 184 -6.31 -0.63 -3.64
N GLY A 185 -5.17 0.05 -3.68
CA GLY A 185 -4.73 0.91 -2.59
C GLY A 185 -5.60 2.15 -2.43
N PHE A 186 -6.27 2.59 -3.51
CA PHE A 186 -7.09 3.80 -3.59
C PHE A 186 -8.33 3.53 -4.45
N PRO A 187 -9.30 2.75 -3.93
CA PRO A 187 -10.52 2.43 -4.65
C PRO A 187 -11.36 3.68 -4.90
N ALA A 188 -12.01 3.78 -6.07
CA ALA A 188 -12.82 4.95 -6.41
C ALA A 188 -14.11 5.08 -5.59
N ASP A 189 -14.71 3.95 -5.20
CA ASP A 189 -15.93 3.90 -4.38
C ASP A 189 -15.63 3.22 -3.05
N HIS A 190 -15.39 4.03 -2.03
CA HIS A 190 -15.07 3.55 -0.68
C HIS A 190 -16.24 2.80 -0.04
N ALA A 191 -17.49 3.15 -0.38
CA ALA A 191 -18.68 2.57 0.23
C ALA A 191 -18.91 1.15 -0.29
N ASP A 192 -18.90 0.97 -1.61
CA ASP A 192 -19.01 -0.35 -2.24
C ASP A 192 -17.82 -1.25 -1.86
N PHE A 193 -16.60 -0.69 -1.89
CA PHE A 193 -15.39 -1.43 -1.51
C PHE A 193 -15.45 -1.94 -0.06
N SER A 194 -15.81 -1.08 0.89
CA SER A 194 -15.91 -1.46 2.30
C SER A 194 -17.07 -2.41 2.56
N TRP A 195 -18.20 -2.23 1.88
CA TRP A 195 -19.34 -3.12 2.04
C TRP A 195 -19.05 -4.53 1.52
N LYS A 196 -18.36 -4.65 0.39
CA LYS A 196 -17.88 -5.94 -0.14
C LYS A 196 -16.94 -6.64 0.83
N ALA A 197 -16.02 -5.90 1.45
CA ALA A 197 -15.12 -6.45 2.46
C ALA A 197 -15.87 -6.96 3.71
N VAL A 198 -16.90 -6.23 4.17
CA VAL A 198 -17.76 -6.69 5.27
C VAL A 198 -18.55 -7.95 4.89
N SER A 199 -19.05 -8.02 3.65
CA SER A 199 -19.73 -9.22 3.12
C SER A 199 -18.79 -10.42 3.02
N GLU A 200 -17.56 -10.21 2.55
CA GLU A 200 -16.51 -11.24 2.47
C GLU A 200 -16.16 -11.77 3.87
N ALA A 201 -16.00 -10.87 4.84
CA ALA A 201 -15.76 -11.23 6.24
C ALA A 201 -16.91 -12.08 6.84
N ALA A 202 -18.16 -11.73 6.52
CA ALA A 202 -19.33 -12.49 6.96
C ALA A 202 -19.39 -13.88 6.32
N ALA A 203 -19.09 -13.98 5.01
CA ALA A 203 -19.13 -15.23 4.26
C ALA A 203 -18.01 -16.20 4.64
N ALA A 204 -16.84 -15.67 4.99
CA ALA A 204 -15.67 -16.48 5.35
C ALA A 204 -15.72 -17.01 6.79
N SER A 205 -16.64 -16.50 7.62
CA SER A 205 -16.81 -16.99 8.99
C SER A 205 -17.57 -18.31 9.01
N ALA A 206 -17.00 -19.31 9.68
CA ALA A 206 -17.72 -20.55 9.98
C ALA A 206 -18.89 -20.33 10.96
N ALA A 207 -18.89 -19.22 11.71
CA ALA A 207 -19.93 -18.90 12.66
C ALA A 207 -21.14 -18.27 11.95
N THR A 208 -22.30 -18.90 12.12
CA THR A 208 -23.58 -18.37 11.60
C THR A 208 -23.89 -16.97 12.14
N GLU A 209 -23.34 -16.61 13.30
CA GLU A 209 -23.57 -15.31 13.92
C GLU A 209 -23.13 -14.13 13.04
N LEU A 210 -21.97 -14.20 12.36
CA LEU A 210 -21.52 -13.07 11.53
C LEU A 210 -22.42 -12.91 10.28
N ALA A 211 -22.86 -14.01 9.70
CA ALA A 211 -23.82 -14.00 8.60
C ALA A 211 -25.17 -13.41 9.05
N ASP A 212 -25.65 -13.77 10.24
CA ASP A 212 -26.90 -13.22 10.80
C ASP A 212 -26.78 -11.71 11.06
N ARG A 213 -25.65 -11.25 11.61
CA ARG A 213 -25.39 -9.80 11.82
C ARG A 213 -25.31 -9.05 10.51
N PHE A 214 -24.70 -9.64 9.49
CA PHE A 214 -24.67 -9.06 8.15
C PHE A 214 -26.08 -8.93 7.56
N ALA A 215 -26.91 -9.98 7.64
CA ALA A 215 -28.30 -9.96 7.17
C ALA A 215 -29.19 -8.95 7.95
N MET A 216 -28.89 -8.69 9.22
CA MET A 216 -29.52 -7.60 9.97
C MET A 216 -29.07 -6.23 9.47
N ALA A 217 -27.78 -6.06 9.19
CA ALA A 217 -27.21 -4.82 8.67
C ALA A 217 -27.77 -4.46 7.28
N GLU A 218 -28.03 -5.45 6.42
CA GLU A 218 -28.66 -5.24 5.11
C GLU A 218 -30.04 -4.59 5.20
N LYS A 219 -30.77 -4.82 6.30
CA LYS A 219 -32.12 -4.26 6.52
C LYS A 219 -32.10 -2.85 7.12
N SER A 220 -30.94 -2.35 7.52
CA SER A 220 -30.78 -1.05 8.19
C SER A 220 -29.71 -0.21 7.49
N GLU A 221 -30.13 0.82 6.76
CA GLU A 221 -29.22 1.75 6.08
C GLU A 221 -28.26 2.44 7.06
N GLU A 222 -28.74 2.77 8.27
CA GLU A 222 -27.91 3.37 9.31
C GLU A 222 -26.80 2.41 9.76
N HIS A 223 -27.14 1.16 10.08
CA HIS A 223 -26.17 0.17 10.55
C HIS A 223 -25.16 -0.18 9.45
N ARG A 224 -25.64 -0.31 8.20
CA ARG A 224 -24.79 -0.48 7.02
C ARG A 224 -23.82 0.69 6.87
N GLY A 225 -24.29 1.94 6.97
CA GLY A 225 -23.45 3.13 6.90
C GLY A 225 -22.39 3.18 8.00
N GLN A 226 -22.75 2.79 9.23
CA GLN A 226 -21.81 2.69 10.35
C GLN A 226 -20.72 1.64 10.07
N LEU A 227 -21.09 0.44 9.61
CA LEU A 227 -20.14 -0.62 9.28
C LEU A 227 -19.18 -0.22 8.15
N ILE A 228 -19.70 0.41 7.09
CA ILE A 228 -18.90 0.93 5.97
C ILE A 228 -17.86 1.93 6.48
N ASN A 229 -18.30 2.94 7.24
CA ASN A 229 -17.41 3.99 7.76
C ASN A 229 -16.35 3.43 8.72
N TYR A 230 -16.72 2.48 9.57
CA TYR A 230 -15.79 1.85 10.51
C TYR A 230 -14.77 0.96 9.79
N ALA A 231 -15.22 0.13 8.84
CA ALA A 231 -14.36 -0.75 8.05
C ALA A 231 -13.36 0.05 7.20
N TRP A 232 -13.81 1.16 6.61
CA TRP A 232 -12.96 2.09 5.85
C TRP A 232 -11.80 2.67 6.68
N GLY A 233 -11.97 2.78 8.00
CA GLY A 233 -10.88 3.16 8.91
C GLY A 233 -9.64 2.28 8.80
N GLY A 234 -9.79 1.01 8.36
CA GLY A 234 -8.67 0.12 8.06
C GLY A 234 -7.78 0.61 6.92
N ALA A 235 -8.34 1.26 5.89
CA ALA A 235 -7.57 1.80 4.78
C ALA A 235 -6.64 2.95 5.22
N ALA A 236 -7.19 3.89 5.99
CA ALA A 236 -6.41 5.01 6.54
C ALA A 236 -5.32 4.52 7.50
N GLN A 237 -5.63 3.51 8.34
CA GLN A 237 -4.68 2.87 9.24
C GLN A 237 -3.51 2.26 8.46
N LEU A 238 -3.77 1.35 7.51
CA LEU A 238 -2.71 0.69 6.73
C LEU A 238 -1.79 1.69 6.05
N ARG A 239 -2.38 2.69 5.38
CA ARG A 239 -1.61 3.73 4.67
C ARG A 239 -0.71 4.51 5.63
N GLY A 240 -1.20 4.80 6.85
CA GLY A 240 -0.43 5.46 7.91
C GLY A 240 0.72 4.60 8.45
N GLU A 241 0.47 3.31 8.67
CA GLU A 241 1.48 2.34 9.12
C GLU A 241 2.59 2.19 8.08
N ILE A 242 2.24 1.96 6.81
CA ILE A 242 3.21 1.87 5.71
C ILE A 242 4.01 3.16 5.58
N LYS A 243 3.37 4.34 5.68
CA LYS A 243 4.08 5.62 5.66
C LYS A 243 5.14 5.69 6.77
N THR A 244 4.78 5.27 7.97
CA THR A 244 5.68 5.28 9.13
C THR A 244 6.87 4.35 8.91
N LEU A 245 6.64 3.15 8.37
CA LEU A 245 7.70 2.21 8.01
C LEU A 245 8.60 2.76 6.89
N CYS A 246 8.02 3.36 5.86
CA CYS A 246 8.76 3.98 4.75
C CYS A 246 9.62 5.16 5.22
N LYS A 247 9.15 5.97 6.17
CA LYS A 247 9.94 7.04 6.80
C LYS A 247 11.21 6.49 7.44
N ALA A 248 11.08 5.39 8.21
CA ALA A 248 12.24 4.72 8.80
C ALA A 248 13.13 4.07 7.73
N ALA A 249 12.55 3.58 6.63
CA ALA A 249 13.31 2.95 5.55
C ALA A 249 14.13 3.93 4.70
N VAL A 250 13.87 5.25 4.77
CA VAL A 250 14.73 6.27 4.16
C VAL A 250 16.16 6.21 4.72
N ASP A 251 16.34 5.76 5.97
CA ASP A 251 17.66 5.55 6.58
C ASP A 251 18.51 4.53 5.81
N LEU A 252 17.90 3.63 5.01
CA LEU A 252 18.64 2.68 4.16
C LEU A 252 19.42 3.38 3.04
N TYR A 253 19.06 4.62 2.72
CA TYR A 253 19.86 5.49 1.85
C TYR A 253 20.95 6.24 2.60
N GLY A 254 21.06 6.11 3.93
CA GLY A 254 21.97 6.88 4.77
C GLY A 254 21.49 8.31 5.07
N ILE A 255 20.26 8.67 4.70
CA ILE A 255 19.65 9.97 5.00
C ILE A 255 18.88 9.86 6.32
N PRO A 256 19.14 10.70 7.35
CA PRO A 256 20.06 11.85 7.35
C PRO A 256 21.48 11.54 7.84
N ARG A 257 21.74 10.34 8.39
CA ARG A 257 22.90 10.06 9.27
C ARG A 257 24.27 10.32 8.65
N ASN A 258 24.42 10.15 7.33
CA ASN A 258 25.73 10.12 6.67
C ASN A 258 26.05 11.37 5.87
N PHE A 259 25.16 12.36 5.84
CA PHE A 259 25.22 13.46 4.88
C PHE A 259 24.95 14.82 5.51
N THR A 260 25.62 15.84 5.00
CA THR A 260 25.30 17.24 5.29
C THR A 260 23.96 17.63 4.67
N GLN A 261 23.36 18.71 5.16
CA GLN A 261 22.09 19.22 4.62
C GLN A 261 22.12 19.44 3.10
N ALA A 262 23.22 19.98 2.57
CA ALA A 262 23.37 20.22 1.13
C ALA A 262 23.48 18.92 0.31
N GLU A 263 24.17 17.91 0.84
CA GLU A 263 24.27 16.58 0.23
C GLU A 263 22.92 15.88 0.23
N ILE A 264 22.15 15.97 1.33
CA ILE A 264 20.79 15.42 1.41
C ILE A 264 19.90 16.00 0.30
N VAL A 265 19.91 17.33 0.10
CA VAL A 265 19.14 17.96 -1.00
C VAL A 265 19.54 17.38 -2.36
N GLY A 266 20.85 17.21 -2.60
CA GLY A 266 21.38 16.61 -3.83
C GLY A 266 20.92 15.15 -4.03
N HIS A 267 21.04 14.33 -2.99
CA HIS A 267 20.64 12.92 -3.03
C HIS A 267 19.13 12.75 -3.17
N VAL A 268 18.32 13.51 -2.44
CA VAL A 268 16.86 13.49 -2.58
C VAL A 268 16.44 13.91 -3.98
N LYS A 269 17.07 14.94 -4.57
CA LYS A 269 16.80 15.35 -5.95
C LYS A 269 17.17 14.26 -6.97
N PHE A 270 18.26 13.54 -6.75
CA PHE A 270 18.65 12.39 -7.57
C PHE A 270 17.62 11.25 -7.45
N LEU A 271 17.27 10.87 -6.23
CA LEU A 271 16.33 9.78 -5.92
C LEU A 271 14.91 10.06 -6.43
N ASN A 272 14.34 11.24 -6.10
CA ASN A 272 12.99 11.68 -6.46
C ASN A 272 12.92 12.44 -7.79
N GLY A 273 13.98 12.39 -8.60
CA GLY A 273 13.97 13.00 -9.93
C GLY A 273 12.90 12.41 -10.86
N LYS A 274 12.79 12.90 -12.09
CA LYS A 274 11.73 12.50 -13.06
C LYS A 274 11.61 10.99 -13.30
N LYS A 275 12.69 10.24 -13.13
CA LYS A 275 12.71 8.77 -13.31
C LYS A 275 12.25 8.01 -12.05
N GLY A 276 12.20 8.68 -10.90
CA GLY A 276 12.00 8.08 -9.58
C GLY A 276 13.02 6.98 -9.35
N ILE A 277 14.31 7.32 -9.24
CA ILE A 277 15.43 6.37 -9.16
C ILE A 277 15.39 5.59 -7.85
N PHE A 278 14.79 6.15 -6.79
CA PHE A 278 14.71 5.51 -5.48
C PHE A 278 14.20 4.06 -5.50
N LYS A 279 13.29 3.71 -6.42
CA LYS A 279 12.76 2.34 -6.51
C LYS A 279 13.73 1.31 -7.09
N TYR A 280 14.85 1.71 -7.69
CA TYR A 280 15.80 0.79 -8.32
C TYR A 280 16.77 0.17 -7.30
N GLY A 281 17.31 -1.00 -7.66
CA GLY A 281 18.44 -1.61 -6.95
C GLY A 281 19.79 -0.98 -7.33
N GLY A 282 20.85 -1.38 -6.61
CA GLY A 282 22.23 -0.98 -6.91
C GLY A 282 22.50 0.53 -6.82
N ILE A 283 21.76 1.26 -5.98
CA ILE A 283 21.92 2.72 -5.82
C ILE A 283 23.23 3.03 -5.09
N ASP A 284 24.09 3.84 -5.72
CA ASP A 284 25.28 4.44 -5.12
C ASP A 284 25.08 5.97 -5.11
N LEU A 285 24.81 6.53 -3.93
CA LEU A 285 24.53 7.96 -3.78
C LEU A 285 25.75 8.85 -3.99
N ALA A 286 26.95 8.36 -3.66
CA ALA A 286 28.19 9.10 -3.85
C ALA A 286 28.49 9.28 -5.34
N LYS A 287 28.24 8.24 -6.15
CA LYS A 287 28.43 8.29 -7.62
C LYS A 287 27.18 8.72 -8.38
N GLN A 288 26.03 8.80 -7.72
CA GLN A 288 24.72 9.01 -8.34
C GLN A 288 24.44 7.99 -9.47
N THR A 289 24.75 6.72 -9.21
CA THR A 289 24.49 5.61 -10.13
C THR A 289 23.44 4.66 -9.57
N TYR A 290 22.80 3.89 -10.45
CA TYR A 290 21.80 2.88 -10.09
C TYR A 290 21.79 1.76 -11.14
N ASP A 291 21.27 0.59 -10.78
CA ASP A 291 21.17 -0.54 -11.69
C ASP A 291 19.82 -0.52 -12.44
N VAL A 292 19.86 -0.26 -13.74
CA VAL A 292 18.69 -0.25 -14.63
C VAL A 292 18.04 -1.62 -14.79
N HIS A 293 18.77 -2.70 -14.52
CA HIS A 293 18.30 -4.09 -14.61
C HIS A 293 17.61 -4.56 -13.33
N GLN A 294 17.56 -3.71 -12.29
CA GLN A 294 16.84 -3.97 -11.05
C GLN A 294 15.75 -2.90 -10.78
N PRO A 295 14.77 -2.73 -11.68
CA PRO A 295 13.60 -1.91 -11.35
C PRO A 295 12.87 -2.50 -10.15
N PHE A 296 12.42 -1.66 -9.20
CA PHE A 296 11.80 -2.13 -7.95
C PHE A 296 12.72 -3.01 -7.06
N GLY A 297 14.03 -3.06 -7.34
CA GLY A 297 15.02 -3.80 -6.56
C GLY A 297 15.60 -3.05 -5.36
N ALA A 298 14.96 -1.97 -4.91
CA ALA A 298 15.45 -1.21 -3.77
C ALA A 298 15.35 -2.00 -2.45
N PRO A 299 16.34 -1.89 -1.55
CA PRO A 299 16.40 -2.71 -0.33
C PRO A 299 15.28 -2.43 0.67
N PHE A 300 14.54 -1.31 0.53
CA PHE A 300 13.43 -1.00 1.43
C PHE A 300 12.21 -1.90 1.22
N TYR A 301 12.00 -2.49 0.03
CA TYR A 301 10.83 -3.35 -0.21
C TYR A 301 10.76 -4.55 0.74
N PRO A 302 11.78 -5.44 0.79
CA PRO A 302 11.74 -6.58 1.70
C PRO A 302 11.67 -6.14 3.17
N VAL A 303 12.33 -5.02 3.53
CA VAL A 303 12.32 -4.51 4.92
C VAL A 303 10.93 -4.03 5.34
N VAL A 304 10.27 -3.21 4.52
CA VAL A 304 8.93 -2.69 4.82
C VAL A 304 7.91 -3.81 4.78
N MET A 305 7.98 -4.69 3.77
CA MET A 305 7.06 -5.82 3.66
C MET A 305 7.16 -6.76 4.85
N ARG A 306 8.38 -7.12 5.24
CA ARG A 306 8.60 -7.96 6.42
C ARG A 306 8.02 -7.31 7.67
N LYS A 307 8.34 -6.04 7.93
CA LYS A 307 7.85 -5.36 9.14
C LYS A 307 6.33 -5.21 9.18
N GLN A 308 5.69 -4.96 8.04
CA GLN A 308 4.24 -4.75 8.02
C GLN A 308 3.46 -6.06 8.12
N TRP A 309 3.87 -7.09 7.39
CA TRP A 309 3.05 -8.29 7.19
C TRP A 309 3.68 -9.58 7.73
N PHE A 310 4.98 -9.59 8.06
CA PHE A 310 5.73 -10.80 8.42
C PHE A 310 6.67 -10.58 9.62
N ASP A 311 6.32 -9.71 10.58
CA ASP A 311 7.22 -9.41 11.69
C ASP A 311 7.07 -10.39 12.86
N ASN A 312 5.86 -10.92 13.07
CA ASN A 312 5.53 -11.85 14.16
C ASN A 312 4.48 -12.89 13.69
N LEU A 313 4.27 -13.95 14.47
CA LEU A 313 3.31 -15.02 14.15
C LEU A 313 1.85 -14.54 14.00
N LYS A 314 1.51 -13.39 14.60
CA LYS A 314 0.18 -12.79 14.54
C LYS A 314 0.02 -11.83 13.36
N ALA A 315 1.10 -11.53 12.64
CA ALA A 315 1.11 -10.60 11.52
C ALA A 315 0.26 -11.15 10.37
N GLU A 316 -0.37 -10.25 9.63
CA GLU A 316 -1.41 -10.61 8.66
C GLU A 316 -0.87 -11.52 7.56
N GLY A 317 0.33 -11.25 7.08
CA GLY A 317 0.99 -12.05 6.05
C GLY A 317 1.41 -13.43 6.53
N VAL A 318 1.46 -13.71 7.84
CA VAL A 318 1.78 -15.06 8.35
C VAL A 318 0.52 -15.94 8.43
N ARG A 319 -0.67 -15.32 8.50
CA ARG A 319 -1.94 -16.05 8.57
C ARG A 319 -2.24 -16.71 7.23
N THR A 320 -2.49 -18.01 7.24
CA THR A 320 -2.72 -18.83 6.03
C THR A 320 -3.76 -18.23 5.08
N SER A 321 -4.81 -17.60 5.61
CA SER A 321 -5.91 -17.02 4.82
C SER A 321 -5.53 -15.76 4.02
N ALA A 322 -4.44 -15.07 4.39
CA ALA A 322 -4.00 -13.85 3.71
C ALA A 322 -2.62 -14.00 3.05
N PHE A 323 -1.82 -14.99 3.46
CA PHE A 323 -0.49 -15.25 2.93
C PHE A 323 -0.47 -15.37 1.39
N GLU A 324 -1.35 -16.19 0.82
CA GLU A 324 -1.45 -16.38 -0.64
C GLU A 324 -1.75 -15.06 -1.36
N ARG A 325 -2.62 -14.22 -0.78
CA ARG A 325 -2.97 -12.91 -1.36
C ARG A 325 -1.78 -11.97 -1.42
N TYR A 326 -0.93 -11.98 -0.41
CA TYR A 326 0.31 -11.20 -0.43
C TYR A 326 1.26 -11.77 -1.48
N ILE A 327 1.49 -13.08 -1.51
CA ILE A 327 2.40 -13.72 -2.46
C ILE A 327 1.99 -13.51 -3.91
N ASP A 328 0.73 -13.78 -4.24
CA ASP A 328 0.24 -13.78 -5.61
C ASP A 328 0.03 -12.38 -6.18
N SER A 329 -0.20 -11.38 -5.32
CA SER A 329 -0.48 -10.00 -5.73
C SER A 329 0.52 -8.99 -5.14
N PRO A 330 1.80 -9.02 -5.55
CA PRO A 330 2.78 -8.06 -5.06
C PRO A 330 2.56 -6.66 -5.64
N VAL A 331 1.85 -6.51 -6.77
CA VAL A 331 1.76 -5.23 -7.49
C VAL A 331 1.15 -4.12 -6.62
N PRO A 332 -0.04 -4.30 -6.01
CA PRO A 332 -0.62 -3.24 -5.19
C PRO A 332 0.23 -2.95 -3.95
N THR A 333 0.75 -4.00 -3.30
CA THR A 333 1.63 -3.92 -2.13
C THR A 333 2.87 -3.07 -2.41
N LEU A 334 3.63 -3.44 -3.45
CA LEU A 334 4.82 -2.71 -3.89
C LEU A 334 4.48 -1.27 -4.28
N THR A 335 3.33 -1.04 -4.91
CA THR A 335 2.91 0.31 -5.32
C THR A 335 2.66 1.23 -4.12
N ILE A 336 1.95 0.76 -3.08
CA ILE A 336 1.70 1.57 -1.87
C ILE A 336 3.02 1.91 -1.19
N ILE A 337 3.92 0.93 -1.04
CA ILE A 337 5.26 1.16 -0.47
C ILE A 337 6.03 2.17 -1.33
N THR A 338 5.99 2.04 -2.66
CA THR A 338 6.68 2.96 -3.58
C THR A 338 6.19 4.40 -3.39
N GLY A 339 4.87 4.62 -3.37
CA GLY A 339 4.28 5.95 -3.17
C GLY A 339 4.57 6.53 -1.78
N ALA A 340 4.50 5.69 -0.74
CA ALA A 340 4.83 6.08 0.63
C ALA A 340 6.31 6.46 0.80
N THR A 341 7.23 5.72 0.16
CA THR A 341 8.66 6.05 0.13
C THR A 341 8.93 7.34 -0.66
N GLU A 342 8.29 7.56 -1.81
CA GLU A 342 8.41 8.81 -2.57
C GLU A 342 8.05 10.02 -1.70
N ASN A 343 6.92 9.95 -0.98
CA ASN A 343 6.52 11.02 -0.06
C ASN A 343 7.46 11.17 1.13
N SER A 344 7.94 10.06 1.70
CA SER A 344 8.90 10.09 2.80
C SER A 344 10.21 10.78 2.40
N LEU A 345 10.67 10.57 1.16
CA LEU A 345 11.82 11.28 0.59
C LEU A 345 11.53 12.77 0.36
N LYS A 346 10.29 13.15 0.02
CA LYS A 346 9.91 14.58 -0.11
C LYS A 346 10.03 15.33 1.21
N GLU A 347 9.84 14.67 2.36
CA GLU A 347 10.04 15.30 3.68
C GLU A 347 11.48 15.82 3.83
N TRP A 348 12.45 15.27 3.09
CA TRP A 348 13.86 15.66 3.12
C TRP A 348 14.29 16.58 1.98
N ALA A 349 13.36 17.11 1.18
CA ALA A 349 13.69 17.91 -0.01
C ALA A 349 14.48 19.20 0.26
N THR A 350 14.41 19.73 1.49
CA THR A 350 15.15 20.93 1.93
C THR A 350 16.45 20.60 2.67
N GLY A 351 16.78 19.32 2.79
CA GLY A 351 17.89 18.80 3.59
C GLY A 351 17.59 18.68 5.08
N VAL A 352 16.48 19.25 5.55
CA VAL A 352 15.92 19.04 6.89
C VAL A 352 14.57 18.36 6.73
N ARG A 353 14.21 17.51 7.69
CA ARG A 353 12.92 16.82 7.70
C ARG A 353 11.79 17.81 7.96
N ILE A 354 10.90 17.96 6.97
CA ILE A 354 9.65 18.69 7.10
C ILE A 354 8.53 17.68 6.92
N GLN A 355 7.73 17.47 7.96
CA GLN A 355 6.62 16.52 7.90
C GLN A 355 5.58 16.98 6.88
N ILE A 356 5.33 16.14 5.88
CA ILE A 356 4.30 16.39 4.86
C ILE A 356 3.06 15.60 5.27
N LYS A 357 1.88 16.24 5.26
CA LYS A 357 0.62 15.56 5.57
C LYS A 357 0.35 14.46 4.53
N PHE A 358 -0.10 13.29 4.99
CA PHE A 358 -0.56 12.24 4.06
C PHE A 358 -2.00 12.56 3.66
N THR A 359 -2.23 13.06 2.45
CA THR A 359 -3.57 13.32 1.93
C THR A 359 -3.86 12.43 0.73
N GLU A 360 -5.10 11.99 0.58
CA GLU A 360 -5.49 11.10 -0.52
C GLU A 360 -5.29 11.76 -1.88
N GLU A 361 -5.54 13.07 -1.97
CA GLU A 361 -5.42 13.86 -3.18
C GLU A 361 -3.98 13.91 -3.71
N GLU A 362 -2.97 13.90 -2.83
CA GLU A 362 -1.57 13.89 -3.26
C GLU A 362 -1.09 12.46 -3.58
N PHE A 363 -1.56 11.47 -2.83
CA PHE A 363 -1.03 10.11 -2.89
C PHE A 363 -1.69 9.23 -3.93
N ALA A 364 -3.01 9.32 -4.12
CA ALA A 364 -3.72 8.48 -5.09
C ALA A 364 -3.15 8.63 -6.51
N PRO A 365 -2.86 9.84 -7.04
CA PRO A 365 -2.25 9.97 -8.36
C PRO A 365 -0.86 9.31 -8.46
N ARG A 366 -0.07 9.39 -7.38
CA ARG A 366 1.28 8.76 -7.32
C ARG A 366 1.17 7.25 -7.25
N TYR A 367 0.24 6.72 -6.47
CA TYR A 367 -0.09 5.31 -6.44
C TYR A 367 -0.46 4.80 -7.84
N HIS A 368 -1.43 5.42 -8.51
CA HIS A 368 -1.84 4.96 -9.85
C HIS A 368 -0.71 5.06 -10.89
N HIS A 369 0.14 6.08 -10.80
CA HIS A 369 1.33 6.21 -11.64
C HIS A 369 2.30 5.02 -11.47
N HIS A 370 2.69 4.71 -10.22
CA HIS A 370 3.58 3.58 -9.93
C HIS A 370 2.93 2.24 -10.27
N ARG A 371 1.62 2.11 -10.04
CA ARG A 371 0.85 0.91 -10.39
C ARG A 371 0.91 0.65 -11.90
N ALA A 372 0.67 1.69 -12.70
CA ALA A 372 0.74 1.59 -14.15
C ALA A 372 2.16 1.23 -14.63
N ALA A 373 3.21 1.78 -14.01
CA ALA A 373 4.59 1.44 -14.33
C ALA A 373 4.92 -0.03 -13.99
N LEU A 374 4.48 -0.51 -12.82
CA LEU A 374 4.73 -1.88 -12.36
C LEU A 374 3.94 -2.91 -13.18
N LEU A 375 2.67 -2.62 -13.51
CA LEU A 375 1.87 -3.43 -14.44
C LEU A 375 2.51 -3.48 -15.84
N THR A 376 3.02 -2.35 -16.33
CA THR A 376 3.73 -2.30 -17.62
C THR A 376 4.97 -3.20 -17.59
N LEU A 377 5.73 -3.20 -16.48
CA LEU A 377 6.89 -4.06 -16.30
C LEU A 377 6.49 -5.54 -16.26
N GLN A 378 5.45 -5.89 -15.50
CA GLN A 378 4.92 -7.25 -15.43
C GLN A 378 4.46 -7.75 -16.80
N THR A 379 3.72 -6.92 -17.56
CA THR A 379 3.25 -7.29 -18.91
C THR A 379 4.39 -7.41 -19.92
N ARG A 380 5.39 -6.52 -19.87
CA ARG A 380 6.49 -6.52 -20.84
C ARG A 380 7.61 -7.50 -20.52
N SER A 381 7.72 -7.93 -19.26
CA SER A 381 8.80 -8.80 -18.79
C SER A 381 8.30 -9.77 -17.71
N PRO A 382 7.32 -10.64 -18.04
CA PRO A 382 6.65 -11.50 -17.05
C PRO A 382 7.60 -12.49 -16.38
N THR A 383 8.53 -13.09 -17.12
CA THR A 383 9.54 -14.01 -16.56
C THR A 383 10.46 -13.30 -15.57
N TRP A 384 10.92 -12.10 -15.90
CA TRP A 384 11.73 -11.29 -14.99
C TRP A 384 10.92 -10.94 -13.73
N PHE A 385 9.65 -10.52 -13.88
CA PHE A 385 8.80 -10.15 -12.77
C PHE A 385 8.52 -11.33 -11.84
N GLY A 386 8.25 -12.53 -12.39
CA GLY A 386 8.09 -13.76 -11.60
C GLY A 386 9.36 -14.13 -10.83
N ASN A 387 10.54 -13.98 -11.44
CA ASN A 387 11.82 -14.18 -10.74
C ASN A 387 12.03 -13.16 -9.62
N PHE A 388 11.76 -11.88 -9.90
CA PHE A 388 11.83 -10.81 -8.91
C PHE A 388 10.89 -11.07 -7.72
N GLN A 389 9.65 -11.50 -7.97
CA GLN A 389 8.68 -11.84 -6.93
C GLN A 389 9.19 -12.99 -6.05
N ARG A 390 9.69 -14.08 -6.66
CA ARG A 390 10.27 -15.21 -5.91
C ARG A 390 11.46 -14.78 -5.05
N GLU A 391 12.37 -13.99 -5.60
CA GLU A 391 13.54 -13.48 -4.89
C GLU A 391 13.13 -12.56 -3.72
N LEU A 392 12.19 -11.66 -3.95
CA LEU A 392 11.66 -10.77 -2.91
C LEU A 392 11.06 -11.56 -1.73
N TYR A 393 10.24 -12.58 -2.00
CA TYR A 393 9.67 -13.41 -0.95
C TYR A 393 10.71 -14.30 -0.27
N SER A 394 11.67 -14.82 -1.01
CA SER A 394 12.83 -15.53 -0.44
C SER A 394 13.59 -14.65 0.55
N GLN A 395 13.81 -13.37 0.22
CA GLN A 395 14.44 -12.41 1.14
C GLN A 395 13.59 -12.13 2.37
N ILE A 396 12.27 -11.93 2.22
CA ILE A 396 11.36 -11.71 3.35
C ILE A 396 11.39 -12.91 4.29
N VAL A 397 11.30 -14.13 3.76
CA VAL A 397 11.21 -15.35 4.57
C VAL A 397 12.54 -15.79 5.15
N SER A 398 13.66 -15.59 4.44
CA SER A 398 14.99 -15.85 5.00
C SER A 398 15.32 -14.90 6.16
N THR A 399 14.85 -13.66 6.10
CA THR A 399 15.02 -12.67 7.18
C THR A 399 13.93 -12.74 8.25
N SER A 400 12.88 -13.53 8.03
CA SER A 400 11.84 -13.82 9.02
C SER A 400 12.21 -15.06 9.84
N ASN A 401 11.89 -15.07 11.13
CA ASN A 401 12.15 -16.20 12.03
C ASN A 401 11.15 -17.36 11.88
N PHE A 402 10.45 -17.48 10.73
CA PHE A 402 9.38 -18.44 10.54
C PHE A 402 9.82 -19.63 9.69
N ALA A 403 10.22 -20.71 10.36
CA ALA A 403 10.60 -21.97 9.69
C ALA A 403 9.45 -22.58 8.87
N HIS A 404 8.20 -22.38 9.27
CA HIS A 404 7.04 -22.93 8.54
C HIS A 404 6.82 -22.23 7.19
N LEU A 405 7.06 -20.92 7.08
CA LEU A 405 6.94 -20.19 5.80
C LEU A 405 8.01 -20.65 4.79
N LYS A 406 9.20 -21.05 5.26
CA LYS A 406 10.23 -21.64 4.40
C LYS A 406 9.73 -22.90 3.71
N ARG A 407 8.90 -23.70 4.39
CA ARG A 407 8.34 -24.94 3.86
C ARG A 407 7.28 -24.72 2.78
N ILE A 408 6.58 -23.58 2.82
CA ILE A 408 5.54 -23.24 1.83
C ILE A 408 6.16 -22.68 0.55
N ILE A 409 7.27 -21.95 0.66
CA ILE A 409 7.92 -21.23 -0.46
C ILE A 409 9.01 -22.06 -1.13
N SER A 410 9.65 -22.97 -0.41
CA SER A 410 10.58 -23.91 -1.03
C SER A 410 9.82 -24.80 -2.01
N PRO A 411 10.34 -25.02 -3.23
CA PRO A 411 9.85 -26.10 -4.07
C PRO A 411 9.92 -27.41 -3.26
N PRO A 412 8.99 -28.36 -3.48
CA PRO A 412 9.03 -29.65 -2.82
C PRO A 412 10.44 -30.22 -2.95
N ASP A 413 10.96 -30.81 -1.86
CA ASP A 413 12.30 -31.37 -1.82
C ASP A 413 12.51 -32.19 -3.10
N GLY A 414 13.64 -31.99 -3.81
CA GLY A 414 13.85 -32.46 -5.18
C GLY A 414 13.59 -33.95 -5.43
N ASP A 415 13.52 -34.73 -4.36
CA ASP A 415 13.19 -36.14 -4.34
C ASP A 415 11.69 -36.45 -4.65
N GLU A 416 10.76 -35.48 -4.50
CA GLU A 416 9.31 -35.70 -4.72
C GLU A 416 8.90 -35.68 -6.21
N LEU A 417 9.63 -34.96 -7.05
CA LEU A 417 9.36 -34.85 -8.49
C LEU A 417 10.52 -35.40 -9.34
N ASP A 418 11.45 -36.11 -8.72
CA ASP A 418 12.53 -36.82 -9.40
C ASP A 418 11.92 -37.90 -10.32
N GLY A 419 12.15 -37.75 -11.63
CA GLY A 419 11.58 -38.62 -12.67
C GLY A 419 10.36 -38.06 -13.40
N VAL A 420 9.89 -36.86 -13.05
CA VAL A 420 8.89 -36.13 -13.86
C VAL A 420 9.58 -35.47 -15.06
N ASP A 421 9.20 -35.87 -16.26
CA ASP A 421 9.63 -35.24 -17.50
C ASP A 421 8.77 -33.99 -17.76
N PHE A 422 9.22 -32.85 -17.22
CA PHE A 422 8.53 -31.57 -17.36
C PHE A 422 8.44 -31.10 -18.82
N ASP A 423 9.40 -31.49 -19.68
CA ASP A 423 9.38 -31.15 -21.10
C ASP A 423 8.27 -31.91 -21.83
N ALA A 424 8.09 -33.20 -21.51
CA ALA A 424 6.95 -33.99 -22.00
C ALA A 424 5.61 -33.46 -21.50
N LEU A 425 5.56 -32.96 -20.26
CA LEU A 425 4.35 -32.38 -19.66
C LEU A 425 3.93 -31.08 -20.37
N GLU A 426 4.86 -30.14 -20.55
CA GLU A 426 4.62 -28.88 -21.27
C GLU A 426 4.26 -29.13 -22.75
N ALA A 427 4.91 -30.10 -23.40
CA ALA A 427 4.57 -30.49 -24.78
C ALA A 427 3.14 -31.05 -24.88
N SER A 428 2.66 -31.78 -23.87
CA SER A 428 1.33 -32.37 -23.86
C SER A 428 0.21 -31.32 -23.75
N VAL A 429 0.46 -30.23 -23.00
CA VAL A 429 -0.48 -29.10 -22.87
C VAL A 429 -0.53 -28.31 -24.17
N THR A 430 0.64 -28.04 -24.74
CA THR A 430 0.75 -27.28 -26.00
C THR A 430 0.05 -28.01 -27.16
N ALA A 431 0.17 -29.34 -27.22
CA ALA A 431 -0.49 -30.17 -28.23
C ALA A 431 -2.03 -30.16 -28.12
N GLN A 432 -2.58 -30.10 -26.90
CA GLN A 432 -4.04 -30.10 -26.67
C GLN A 432 -4.72 -28.75 -26.98
N THR A 433 -3.97 -27.64 -26.97
CA THR A 433 -4.50 -26.31 -27.30
C THR A 433 -4.60 -26.00 -28.79
N THR A 434 -4.19 -26.91 -29.68
CA THR A 434 -4.33 -26.71 -31.13
C THR A 434 -5.77 -27.03 -31.54
N PRO A 435 -6.64 -26.04 -31.86
CA PRO A 435 -7.99 -26.34 -32.30
C PRO A 435 -7.91 -26.96 -33.70
N ASP A 436 -8.61 -28.08 -33.89
CA ASP A 436 -8.72 -28.81 -35.15
C ASP A 436 -8.82 -27.86 -36.35
N ALA A 437 -7.73 -27.82 -37.12
CA ALA A 437 -7.70 -27.14 -38.40
C ALA A 437 -8.73 -27.81 -39.31
N VAL A 438 -9.78 -27.06 -39.65
CA VAL A 438 -10.81 -27.44 -40.62
C VAL A 438 -10.12 -27.84 -41.93
N PRO A 439 -10.34 -29.07 -42.44
CA PRO A 439 -9.69 -29.51 -43.68
C PRO A 439 -10.23 -28.73 -44.88
N ASP A 440 -9.31 -28.07 -45.58
CA ASP A 440 -9.54 -27.32 -46.81
C ASP A 440 -10.16 -28.18 -47.92
N ALA A 441 -11.17 -27.62 -48.60
CA ALA A 441 -11.84 -28.23 -49.74
C ALA A 441 -10.96 -28.17 -51.00
N PRO A 442 -11.03 -29.17 -51.90
CA PRO A 442 -10.17 -29.25 -53.07
C PRO A 442 -10.57 -28.27 -54.19
N SER A 443 -9.56 -27.56 -54.68
CA SER A 443 -9.63 -26.62 -55.81
C SER A 443 -9.91 -27.35 -57.13
N THR A 444 -11.05 -27.05 -57.76
CA THR A 444 -11.35 -27.40 -59.16
C THR A 444 -10.74 -26.38 -60.12
N THR A 445 -9.75 -26.82 -60.89
CA THR A 445 -9.24 -26.13 -62.09
C THR A 445 -10.25 -26.22 -63.22
N VAL A 446 -10.74 -25.07 -63.70
CA VAL A 446 -11.48 -24.93 -64.96
C VAL A 446 -10.47 -24.57 -66.06
N THR A 447 -10.33 -25.44 -67.06
CA THR A 447 -9.73 -25.17 -68.36
C THR A 447 -10.80 -24.63 -69.30
N ASP A 448 -10.65 -23.39 -69.76
CA ASP A 448 -11.45 -22.83 -70.86
C ASP A 448 -10.75 -23.06 -72.22
N ALA A 449 -11.57 -23.33 -73.23
CA ALA A 449 -11.27 -23.31 -74.65
C ALA A 449 -12.20 -22.30 -75.34
#